data_AF-A0A936JGB6-F1
#
_entry.id   AF-A0A936JGB6-F1
#
_cell.length_a   1.000
_cell.length_b   1.000
_cell.length_c   1.000
_cell.angle_alpha   90.00
_cell.angle_beta   90.00
_cell.angle_gamma   90.00
#
_symmetry.space_group_name_H-M   'P 1'
#
loop_
_entity.id
_entity.type
_entity.pdbx_description
1 polymer ?
#
loop_
_entity_poly.entity_id
_entity_poly.type
_entity_poly.pdbx_seq_one_letter_code
_entity_poly.pdbx_strand_id
1 'polypeptide(L)'
;MKQSVHCTMMRDGQLSQQQVYTVEHSKQCVTIQEQATVESNKGIDIQCRFSVTPRAGFSAISLSVAKDGQTSHALDFTHHAADGTAMTVNGVSTAVEFEEGMVLVDGPNPLFDYANAMLLIGIQNQETCTHTVHALNWSKGIFYPMEYEFTKRDNTILINKKDFGITGEITLDPQTQSMTEASYTNGEHYFFRPV
;
A
#
# COMPACT_ATOMS: atom_id res chain seq x y z
N MET A 1 -10.01 15.36 4.06
CA MET A 1 -10.36 15.39 2.63
C MET A 1 -10.56 13.95 2.19
N LYS A 2 -11.66 13.65 1.48
CA LYS A 2 -11.95 12.33 0.92
C LYS A 2 -11.90 12.45 -0.60
N GLN A 3 -11.16 11.58 -1.26
CA GLN A 3 -11.05 11.54 -2.71
C GLN A 3 -11.19 10.10 -3.20
N SER A 4 -11.83 9.93 -4.35
CA SER A 4 -11.90 8.65 -5.05
C SER A 4 -11.03 8.69 -6.29
N VAL A 5 -10.34 7.59 -6.57
CA VAL A 5 -9.42 7.46 -7.71
C VAL A 5 -9.70 6.14 -8.40
N HIS A 6 -9.99 6.18 -9.70
CA HIS A 6 -10.00 5.00 -10.53
C HIS A 6 -8.58 4.64 -10.95
N CYS A 7 -8.28 3.35 -10.94
CA CYS A 7 -7.01 2.83 -11.38
C CYS A 7 -7.18 1.65 -12.32
N THR A 8 -6.33 1.60 -13.33
CA THR A 8 -6.22 0.48 -14.26
C THR A 8 -4.81 -0.08 -14.15
N MET A 9 -4.69 -1.36 -13.79
CA MET A 9 -3.40 -2.06 -13.77
C MET A 9 -3.26 -2.95 -15.00
N MET A 10 -2.21 -2.69 -15.76
CA MET A 10 -1.74 -3.47 -16.88
C MET A 10 -0.57 -4.32 -16.42
N ARG A 11 -0.51 -5.59 -16.85
CA ARG A 11 0.65 -6.46 -16.68
C ARG A 11 1.12 -6.91 -18.05
N ASP A 12 2.38 -6.65 -18.37
CA ASP A 12 2.98 -7.00 -19.66
C ASP A 12 2.14 -6.48 -20.86
N GLY A 13 1.59 -5.28 -20.71
CA GLY A 13 0.75 -4.62 -21.71
C GLY A 13 -0.70 -5.14 -21.82
N GLN A 14 -1.12 -6.07 -20.96
CA GLN A 14 -2.49 -6.59 -20.92
C GLN A 14 -3.23 -6.11 -19.68
N LEU A 15 -4.53 -5.82 -19.84
CA LEU A 15 -5.36 -5.43 -18.71
C LEU A 15 -5.44 -6.58 -17.70
N SER A 16 -4.98 -6.31 -16.48
CA SER A 16 -4.92 -7.30 -15.40
C SER A 16 -5.95 -7.03 -14.31
N GLN A 17 -6.07 -5.77 -13.88
CA GLN A 17 -7.00 -5.38 -12.82
C GLN A 17 -7.63 -4.01 -13.07
N GLN A 18 -8.86 -3.84 -12.58
CA GLN A 18 -9.53 -2.56 -12.44
C GLN A 18 -9.75 -2.28 -10.97
N GLN A 19 -9.45 -1.06 -10.54
CA GLN A 19 -9.37 -0.69 -9.14
C GLN A 19 -10.11 0.63 -8.88
N VAL A 20 -10.76 0.71 -7.73
CA VAL A 20 -11.29 1.96 -7.18
C VAL A 20 -10.68 2.17 -5.82
N TYR A 21 -10.01 3.30 -5.66
CA TYR A 21 -9.47 3.75 -4.39
C TYR A 21 -10.36 4.81 -3.78
N THR A 22 -10.52 4.75 -2.46
CA THR A 22 -11.03 5.84 -1.65
C THR A 22 -9.97 6.21 -0.63
N VAL A 23 -9.45 7.43 -0.74
CA VAL A 23 -8.36 7.94 0.09
C VAL A 23 -8.91 9.06 0.96
N GLU A 24 -8.82 8.86 2.28
CA GLU A 24 -9.26 9.80 3.30
C GLU A 24 -8.06 10.28 4.09
N HIS A 25 -7.75 11.57 3.96
CA HIS A 25 -6.67 12.22 4.72
C HIS A 25 -7.25 13.14 5.78
N SER A 26 -6.72 13.00 7.00
CA SER A 26 -6.88 13.94 8.11
C SER A 26 -5.50 14.40 8.59
N LYS A 27 -5.47 15.35 9.53
CA LYS A 27 -4.21 15.82 10.15
C LYS A 27 -3.46 14.73 10.93
N GLN A 28 -4.14 13.63 11.27
CA GLN A 28 -3.62 12.60 12.17
C GLN A 28 -3.60 11.22 11.53
N CYS A 29 -4.44 10.96 10.53
CA CYS A 29 -4.60 9.65 9.94
C CYS A 29 -4.81 9.72 8.43
N VAL A 30 -4.18 8.80 7.71
CA VAL A 30 -4.47 8.48 6.31
C VAL A 30 -5.17 7.14 6.26
N THR A 31 -6.34 7.07 5.63
CA THR A 31 -7.04 5.83 5.33
C THR A 31 -7.13 5.62 3.83
N ILE A 32 -6.72 4.44 3.36
CA ILE A 32 -6.82 4.03 1.96
C ILE A 32 -7.72 2.81 1.92
N GLN A 33 -8.78 2.89 1.12
CA GLN A 33 -9.62 1.75 0.79
C GLN A 33 -9.45 1.43 -0.68
N GLU A 34 -9.25 0.17 -1.01
CA GLU A 34 -9.14 -0.35 -2.36
C GLU A 34 -10.24 -1.38 -2.57
N GLN A 35 -10.88 -1.30 -3.74
CA GLN A 35 -11.65 -2.38 -4.31
C GLN A 35 -11.05 -2.71 -5.68
N ALA A 36 -10.58 -3.93 -5.89
CA ALA A 36 -10.00 -4.39 -7.15
C ALA A 36 -10.78 -5.58 -7.71
N THR A 37 -11.01 -5.58 -9.02
CA THR A 37 -11.52 -6.72 -9.78
C THR A 37 -10.41 -7.25 -10.68
N VAL A 38 -10.18 -8.57 -10.65
CA VAL A 38 -9.16 -9.24 -11.46
C VAL A 38 -9.74 -9.65 -12.80
N GLU A 39 -9.21 -9.15 -13.91
CA GLU A 39 -9.83 -9.39 -15.23
C GLU A 39 -9.72 -10.83 -15.72
N SER A 40 -8.61 -11.51 -15.41
CA SER A 40 -8.43 -12.93 -15.75
C SER A 40 -9.40 -13.84 -14.98
N ASN A 41 -9.98 -13.34 -13.89
CA ASN A 41 -10.97 -14.04 -13.09
C ASN A 41 -11.89 -13.06 -12.38
N LYS A 42 -12.94 -12.62 -13.08
CA LYS A 42 -13.92 -11.63 -12.61
C LYS A 42 -14.73 -12.06 -11.38
N GLY A 43 -14.59 -13.31 -10.94
CA GLY A 43 -15.13 -13.76 -9.66
C GLY A 43 -14.28 -13.30 -8.47
N ILE A 44 -13.07 -12.80 -8.66
CA ILE A 44 -12.19 -12.35 -7.57
C ILE A 44 -12.33 -10.84 -7.36
N ASP A 45 -12.77 -10.47 -6.16
CA ASP A 45 -12.78 -9.11 -5.65
C ASP A 45 -11.83 -9.00 -4.46
N ILE A 46 -10.93 -8.02 -4.51
CA ILE A 46 -9.99 -7.71 -3.43
C ILE A 46 -10.47 -6.44 -2.76
N GLN A 47 -10.66 -6.48 -1.45
CA GLN A 47 -10.97 -5.31 -0.64
C GLN A 47 -9.83 -5.09 0.36
N CYS A 48 -9.14 -3.96 0.25
CA CYS A 48 -8.11 -3.59 1.22
C CYS A 48 -8.53 -2.30 1.92
N ARG A 49 -8.30 -2.23 3.23
CA ARG A 49 -8.35 -1.02 4.02
C ARG A 49 -7.07 -0.89 4.81
N PHE A 50 -6.44 0.26 4.70
CA PHE A 50 -5.26 0.62 5.44
C PHE A 50 -5.48 1.94 6.16
N SER A 51 -5.02 2.05 7.41
CA SER A 51 -5.07 3.29 8.19
C SER A 51 -3.73 3.49 8.91
N VAL A 52 -3.10 4.66 8.71
CA VAL A 52 -1.79 5.02 9.31
C VAL A 52 -1.90 6.27 10.15
N THR A 53 -1.39 6.21 11.38
CA THR A 53 -1.29 7.35 12.30
C THR A 53 0.18 7.58 12.71
N PRO A 54 0.88 8.60 12.16
CA PRO A 54 2.33 8.77 12.34
C PRO A 54 2.82 9.05 13.77
N ARG A 55 1.95 9.47 14.70
CA ARG A 55 2.35 9.94 16.04
C ARG A 55 1.76 9.17 17.22
N ALA A 56 0.87 8.21 16.97
CA ALA A 56 0.12 7.54 18.05
C ALA A 56 0.29 6.02 18.06
N GLY A 57 1.22 5.46 17.27
CA GLY A 57 1.40 4.01 17.19
C GLY A 57 0.10 3.27 16.81
N PHE A 58 -0.84 3.92 16.11
CA PHE A 58 -2.07 3.28 15.66
C PHE A 58 -1.97 3.02 14.17
N SER A 59 -1.87 1.74 13.82
CA SER A 59 -1.97 1.26 12.44
C SER A 59 -3.02 0.15 12.40
N ALA A 60 -3.99 0.29 11.50
CA ALA A 60 -5.00 -0.73 11.25
C ALA A 60 -4.91 -1.16 9.79
N ILE A 61 -4.83 -2.47 9.56
CA ILE A 61 -4.80 -3.07 8.24
C ILE A 61 -5.90 -4.11 8.21
N SER A 62 -6.81 -4.01 7.26
CA SER A 62 -7.79 -5.05 6.99
C SER A 62 -7.71 -5.37 5.51
N LEU A 63 -7.56 -6.65 5.18
CA LEU A 63 -7.52 -7.14 3.82
C LEU A 63 -8.49 -8.31 3.73
N SER A 64 -9.43 -8.24 2.80
CA SER A 64 -10.29 -9.37 2.48
C SER A 64 -10.26 -9.65 0.98
N VAL A 65 -10.25 -10.94 0.65
CA VAL A 65 -10.33 -11.41 -0.74
C VAL A 65 -11.57 -12.26 -0.87
N ALA A 66 -12.53 -11.77 -1.62
CA ALA A 66 -13.74 -12.49 -1.97
C ALA A 66 -13.55 -13.19 -3.32
N LYS A 67 -14.00 -14.45 -3.40
CA LYS A 67 -14.13 -15.19 -4.65
C LYS A 67 -15.59 -15.62 -4.80
N ASP A 68 -16.19 -15.27 -5.93
CA ASP A 68 -17.59 -15.55 -6.25
C ASP A 68 -18.56 -15.03 -5.17
N GLY A 69 -18.25 -13.86 -4.60
CA GLY A 69 -19.02 -13.24 -3.51
C GLY A 69 -18.80 -13.85 -2.12
N GLN A 70 -17.96 -14.88 -1.99
CA GLN A 70 -17.60 -15.49 -0.70
C GLN A 70 -16.19 -15.07 -0.28
N THR A 71 -16.03 -14.57 0.96
CA THR A 71 -14.71 -14.27 1.51
C THR A 71 -13.88 -15.55 1.60
N SER A 72 -12.88 -15.65 0.73
CA SER A 72 -11.94 -16.77 0.69
C SER A 72 -10.83 -16.60 1.72
N HIS A 73 -10.42 -15.36 1.99
CA HIS A 73 -9.38 -14.99 2.94
C HIS A 73 -9.70 -13.65 3.58
N ALA A 74 -9.43 -13.52 4.88
CA ALA A 74 -9.52 -12.26 5.62
C ALA A 74 -8.31 -12.12 6.56
N LEU A 75 -7.71 -10.94 6.58
CA LEU A 75 -6.67 -10.56 7.50
C LEU A 75 -7.08 -9.25 8.17
N ASP A 76 -7.10 -9.24 9.48
CA ASP A 76 -7.29 -8.05 10.29
C ASP A 76 -6.09 -7.87 11.21
N PHE A 77 -5.44 -6.73 11.11
CA PHE A 77 -4.32 -6.34 11.94
C PHE A 77 -4.64 -5.02 12.61
N THR A 78 -4.41 -4.99 13.92
CA THR A 78 -4.54 -3.76 14.70
C THR A 78 -3.35 -3.66 15.64
N HIS A 79 -2.58 -2.59 15.48
CA HIS A 79 -1.54 -2.20 16.43
C HIS A 79 -2.08 -1.12 17.36
N HIS A 80 -2.06 -1.40 18.66
CA HIS A 80 -2.36 -0.44 19.71
C HIS A 80 -1.16 -0.32 20.64
N ALA A 81 -0.50 0.84 20.67
CA ALA A 81 0.66 1.09 21.53
C ALA A 81 0.44 0.75 23.03
N ALA A 82 -0.81 0.79 23.52
CA ALA A 82 -1.17 0.46 24.89
C ALA A 82 -1.53 -1.03 25.11
N ASP A 83 -2.11 -1.70 24.11
CA ASP A 83 -2.72 -3.03 24.26
C ASP A 83 -1.97 -4.13 23.50
N GLY A 84 -0.86 -3.78 22.83
CA GLY A 84 -0.06 -4.66 22.00
C GLY A 84 -0.58 -4.77 20.56
N THR A 85 0.01 -5.70 19.81
CA THR A 85 -0.31 -5.93 18.41
C THR A 85 -1.02 -7.26 18.25
N ALA A 86 -2.18 -7.25 17.60
CA ALA A 86 -2.93 -8.45 17.27
C ALA A 86 -3.13 -8.55 15.76
N MET A 87 -2.89 -9.75 15.22
CA MET A 87 -3.24 -10.09 13.84
C MET A 87 -4.16 -11.30 13.83
N THR A 88 -5.25 -11.21 13.10
CA THR A 88 -6.21 -12.27 12.87
C THR A 88 -6.19 -12.66 11.41
N VAL A 89 -5.87 -13.91 11.11
CA VAL A 89 -5.90 -14.46 9.75
C VAL A 89 -6.97 -15.53 9.71
N ASN A 90 -7.99 -15.34 8.87
CA ASN A 90 -9.13 -16.24 8.73
C ASN A 90 -9.79 -16.61 10.08
N GLY A 91 -9.89 -15.63 10.98
CA GLY A 91 -10.46 -15.82 12.33
C GLY A 91 -9.49 -16.40 13.37
N VAL A 92 -8.24 -16.69 13.00
CA VAL A 92 -7.20 -17.18 13.92
C VAL A 92 -6.28 -16.03 14.34
N SER A 93 -6.32 -15.66 15.62
CA SER A 93 -5.49 -14.59 16.16
C SER A 93 -4.09 -15.08 16.56
N THR A 94 -3.07 -14.29 16.22
CA THR A 94 -1.65 -14.50 16.54
C THR A 94 -1.09 -13.21 17.13
N ALA A 95 -0.29 -13.34 18.20
CA ALA A 95 0.47 -12.22 18.75
C ALA A 95 1.63 -11.88 17.81
N VAL A 96 1.83 -10.59 17.55
CA VAL A 96 2.88 -10.12 16.62
C VAL A 96 3.75 -9.13 17.38
N GLU A 97 5.05 -9.30 17.32
CA GLU A 97 5.97 -8.28 17.82
C GLU A 97 6.14 -7.21 16.75
N PHE A 98 5.89 -5.96 17.12
CA PHE A 98 5.98 -4.81 16.24
C PHE A 98 6.84 -3.76 16.94
N GLU A 99 8.00 -3.41 16.36
CA GLU A 99 8.84 -2.35 16.92
C GLU A 99 8.26 -0.98 16.53
N GLU A 100 8.19 -0.05 17.49
CA GLU A 100 7.79 1.33 17.23
C GLU A 100 8.76 1.97 16.22
N GLY A 101 8.27 2.26 15.03
CA GLY A 101 9.07 2.75 13.89
C GLY A 101 8.82 1.99 12.58
N MET A 102 8.22 0.80 12.65
CA MET A 102 7.96 -0.08 11.50
C MET A 102 6.72 0.29 10.66
N VAL A 103 6.32 1.57 10.61
CA VAL A 103 5.05 2.02 9.99
C VAL A 103 5.19 2.24 8.48
N LEU A 104 5.92 1.34 7.81
CA LEU A 104 6.03 1.32 6.36
C LEU A 104 5.55 -0.06 5.92
N VAL A 105 4.32 -0.12 5.41
CA VAL A 105 3.73 -1.37 4.94
C VAL A 105 3.87 -1.39 3.43
N ASP A 106 4.47 -2.46 2.90
CA ASP A 106 4.39 -2.78 1.48
C ASP A 106 3.05 -3.45 1.23
N GLY A 107 2.12 -2.70 0.65
CA GLY A 107 0.81 -3.19 0.23
C GLY A 107 0.81 -3.62 -1.25
N PRO A 108 -0.30 -4.18 -1.75
CA PRO A 108 -0.37 -4.74 -3.09
C PRO A 108 -0.32 -3.72 -4.24
N ASN A 109 -0.27 -2.41 -3.94
CA ASN A 109 -0.42 -1.37 -4.95
C ASN A 109 0.51 -0.14 -4.72
N PRO A 110 0.70 0.70 -5.75
CA PRO A 110 1.64 1.83 -5.71
C PRO A 110 1.26 2.97 -4.76
N LEU A 111 0.02 3.06 -4.26
CA LEU A 111 -0.35 4.08 -3.27
C LEU A 111 0.41 3.89 -1.96
N PHE A 112 0.76 2.65 -1.61
CA PHE A 112 1.57 2.36 -0.43
C PHE A 112 3.00 2.87 -0.62
N ASP A 113 3.60 2.60 -1.79
CA ASP A 113 4.93 3.12 -2.11
C ASP A 113 4.93 4.66 -2.15
N TYR A 114 3.92 5.27 -2.76
CA TYR A 114 3.73 6.72 -2.78
C TYR A 114 3.59 7.29 -1.36
N ALA A 115 2.72 6.71 -0.52
CA ALA A 115 2.51 7.17 0.85
C ALA A 115 3.78 7.04 1.70
N ASN A 116 4.50 5.92 1.58
CA ASN A 116 5.78 5.67 2.24
C ASN A 116 6.82 6.71 1.81
N ALA A 117 6.97 6.93 0.51
CA ALA A 117 7.90 7.92 -0.02
C ALA A 117 7.58 9.34 0.47
N MET A 118 6.33 9.77 0.37
CA MET A 118 5.91 11.11 0.81
C MET A 118 6.10 11.32 2.32
N LEU A 119 5.87 10.30 3.13
CA LEU A 119 6.10 10.34 4.57
C LEU A 119 7.60 10.46 4.87
N LEU A 120 8.44 9.61 4.28
CA LEU A 120 9.86 9.54 4.59
C LEU A 120 10.66 10.74 4.08
N ILE A 121 10.41 11.14 2.84
CA ILE A 121 11.03 12.35 2.27
C ILE A 121 10.62 13.59 3.07
N GLY A 122 9.33 13.67 3.48
CA GLY A 122 8.83 14.76 4.30
C GLY A 122 9.42 14.82 5.71
N ILE A 123 9.67 13.67 6.35
CA ILE A 123 10.27 13.59 7.69
C ILE A 123 11.79 13.86 7.64
N GLN A 124 12.49 13.34 6.64
CA GLN A 124 13.94 13.41 6.57
C GLN A 124 14.46 14.68 5.86
N ASN A 125 13.59 15.39 5.12
CA ASN A 125 13.95 16.56 4.31
C ASN A 125 15.13 16.29 3.36
N GLN A 126 15.12 15.11 2.72
CA GLN A 126 16.14 14.63 1.80
C GLN A 126 15.50 14.20 0.48
N GLU A 127 16.21 14.36 -0.64
CA GLU A 127 15.73 13.91 -1.96
C GLU A 127 15.76 12.40 -2.12
N THR A 128 16.65 11.69 -1.41
CA THR A 128 16.78 10.23 -1.42
C THR A 128 16.87 9.71 0.01
N CYS A 129 16.16 8.62 0.29
CA CYS A 129 16.22 7.92 1.57
C CYS A 129 16.22 6.40 1.38
N THR A 130 16.97 5.70 2.22
CA THR A 130 16.92 4.24 2.33
C THR A 130 16.30 3.89 3.67
N HIS A 131 15.32 2.99 3.67
CA HIS A 131 14.62 2.57 4.89
C HIS A 131 14.19 1.12 4.82
N THR A 132 14.16 0.45 5.97
CA THR A 132 13.49 -0.84 6.14
C THR A 132 11.97 -0.65 6.09
N VAL A 133 11.31 -1.29 5.12
CA VAL A 133 9.87 -1.42 4.94
C VAL A 133 9.45 -2.83 5.34
N HIS A 134 8.33 -2.98 6.03
CA HIS A 134 7.83 -4.30 6.45
C HIS A 134 6.75 -4.77 5.49
N ALA A 135 7.07 -5.74 4.62
CA ALA A 135 6.05 -6.39 3.81
C ALA A 135 5.18 -7.30 4.65
N LEU A 136 3.91 -7.32 4.31
CA LEU A 136 2.95 -8.26 4.86
C LEU A 136 2.82 -9.48 3.95
N ASN A 137 3.23 -10.65 4.45
CA ASN A 137 2.76 -11.92 3.89
C ASN A 137 1.34 -12.17 4.39
N TRP A 138 0.34 -11.70 3.64
CA TRP A 138 -1.07 -11.81 4.00
C TRP A 138 -1.58 -13.26 4.11
N SER A 139 -1.00 -14.20 3.37
CA SER A 139 -1.37 -15.63 3.46
C SER A 139 -0.92 -16.28 4.77
N LYS A 140 0.20 -15.79 5.35
CA LYS A 140 0.80 -16.35 6.57
C LYS A 140 0.57 -15.46 7.80
N GLY A 141 0.15 -14.21 7.61
CA GLY A 141 0.09 -13.21 8.66
C GLY A 141 1.46 -12.90 9.27
N ILE A 142 2.49 -12.74 8.43
CA ILE A 142 3.86 -12.49 8.89
C ILE A 142 4.37 -11.22 8.24
N PHE A 143 4.94 -10.32 9.05
CA PHE A 143 5.74 -9.22 8.54
C PHE A 143 7.19 -9.64 8.37
N TYR A 144 7.81 -9.19 7.29
CA TYR A 144 9.24 -9.37 7.08
C TYR A 144 9.88 -8.06 6.62
N PRO A 145 11.05 -7.70 7.17
CA PRO A 145 11.74 -6.48 6.81
C PRO A 145 12.32 -6.61 5.39
N MET A 146 12.26 -5.50 4.65
CA MET A 146 12.82 -5.35 3.33
C MET A 146 13.46 -3.97 3.20
N GLU A 147 14.54 -3.85 2.44
CA GLU A 147 15.22 -2.58 2.24
C GLU A 147 14.72 -1.88 0.98
N TYR A 148 14.08 -0.72 1.17
CA TYR A 148 13.61 0.11 0.07
C TYR A 148 14.43 1.38 0.01
N GLU A 149 14.67 1.86 -1.20
CA GLU A 149 15.20 3.19 -1.45
C GLU A 149 14.16 4.00 -2.21
N PHE A 150 13.89 5.21 -1.73
CA PHE A 150 12.97 6.15 -2.34
C PHE A 150 13.72 7.40 -2.73
N THR A 151 13.51 7.87 -3.96
CA THR A 151 14.10 9.12 -4.45
C THR A 151 13.01 9.98 -5.08
N LYS A 152 12.80 11.21 -4.60
CA LYS A 152 11.92 12.19 -5.25
C LYS A 152 12.74 13.15 -6.10
N ARG A 153 12.38 13.26 -7.37
CA ARG A 153 12.93 14.22 -8.32
C ARG A 153 11.77 14.92 -9.02
N ASP A 154 11.63 16.22 -8.81
CA ASP A 154 10.52 17.00 -9.35
C ASP A 154 9.16 16.35 -9.05
N ASN A 155 8.48 15.87 -10.09
CA ASN A 155 7.17 15.23 -10.04
C ASN A 155 7.24 13.71 -10.18
N THR A 156 8.39 13.11 -9.90
CA THR A 156 8.61 11.67 -10.01
C THR A 156 9.16 11.14 -8.69
N ILE A 157 8.68 9.97 -8.29
CA ILE A 157 9.23 9.18 -7.19
C ILE A 157 9.78 7.89 -7.77
N LEU A 158 11.08 7.66 -7.60
CA LEU A 158 11.74 6.41 -7.92
C LEU A 158 11.76 5.53 -6.68
N ILE A 159 11.50 4.25 -6.87
CA ILE A 159 11.48 3.23 -5.81
C ILE A 159 12.40 2.09 -6.23
N ASN A 160 13.25 1.65 -5.32
CA ASN A 160 14.03 0.44 -5.50
C ASN A 160 13.72 -0.53 -4.35
N LYS A 161 12.99 -1.60 -4.69
CA LYS A 161 12.63 -2.71 -3.79
C LYS A 161 13.72 -3.78 -3.90
N LYS A 162 14.86 -3.55 -3.23
CA LYS A 162 16.11 -4.31 -3.46
C LYS A 162 15.92 -5.82 -3.33
N ASP A 163 15.20 -6.25 -2.30
CA ASP A 163 15.00 -7.67 -2.01
C ASP A 163 14.18 -8.42 -3.08
N PHE A 164 13.35 -7.68 -3.84
CA PHE A 164 12.62 -8.25 -4.97
C PHE A 164 13.34 -8.06 -6.31
N GLY A 165 14.40 -7.26 -6.37
CA GLY A 165 15.00 -6.83 -7.62
C GLY A 165 14.05 -6.03 -8.50
N ILE A 166 13.07 -5.34 -7.89
CA ILE A 166 12.05 -4.55 -8.58
C ILE A 166 12.39 -3.07 -8.41
N THR A 167 12.41 -2.33 -9.50
CA THR A 167 12.43 -0.86 -9.47
C THR A 167 11.12 -0.34 -10.01
N GLY A 168 10.61 0.71 -9.37
CA GLY A 168 9.39 1.40 -9.74
C GLY A 168 9.62 2.88 -10.00
N GLU A 169 8.78 3.45 -10.84
CA GLU A 169 8.68 4.89 -11.07
C GLU A 169 7.23 5.30 -10.90
N ILE A 170 6.99 6.28 -10.03
CA ILE A 170 5.67 6.90 -9.81
C ILE A 170 5.72 8.31 -10.35
N THR A 171 4.80 8.62 -11.27
CA THR A 171 4.62 9.96 -11.83
C THR A 171 3.50 10.68 -11.11
N LEU A 172 3.76 11.94 -10.76
CA LEU A 172 2.84 12.84 -10.09
C LEU A 172 2.40 13.95 -11.04
N ASP A 173 1.17 14.40 -10.87
CA ASP A 173 0.67 15.61 -11.53
C ASP A 173 1.43 16.84 -10.98
N PRO A 174 2.00 17.70 -11.84
CA PRO A 174 2.81 18.83 -11.40
C PRO A 174 2.08 19.85 -10.52
N GLN A 175 0.76 19.98 -10.68
CA GLN A 175 -0.03 21.01 -9.98
C GLN A 175 -0.57 20.50 -8.66
N THR A 176 -1.11 19.28 -8.68
CA THR A 176 -1.83 18.68 -7.55
C THR A 176 -0.95 17.74 -6.73
N GLN A 177 0.22 17.34 -7.26
CA GLN A 177 1.09 16.30 -6.70
C GLN A 177 0.36 14.96 -6.47
N SER A 178 -0.76 14.73 -7.17
CA SER A 178 -1.48 13.47 -7.14
C SER A 178 -0.82 12.45 -8.08
N MET A 179 -0.83 11.17 -7.70
CA MET A 179 -0.29 10.12 -8.56
C MET A 179 -1.13 9.97 -9.82
N THR A 180 -0.47 9.95 -10.98
CA THR A 180 -1.08 9.77 -12.30
C THR A 180 -0.73 8.42 -12.91
N GLU A 181 0.50 7.96 -12.72
CA GLU A 181 0.98 6.67 -13.23
C GLU A 181 2.00 6.05 -12.27
N ALA A 182 2.10 4.72 -12.31
CA ALA A 182 3.22 4.01 -11.69
C ALA A 182 3.63 2.83 -12.58
N SER A 183 4.93 2.64 -12.81
CA SER A 183 5.47 1.57 -13.64
C SER A 183 6.56 0.82 -12.91
N TYR A 184 6.60 -0.51 -13.01
CA TYR A 184 7.54 -1.36 -12.32
C TYR A 184 8.22 -2.34 -13.28
N THR A 185 9.47 -2.71 -12.99
CA THR A 185 10.26 -3.62 -13.83
C THR A 185 9.76 -5.06 -13.86
N ASN A 186 8.79 -5.41 -13.00
CA ASN A 186 8.10 -6.69 -13.01
C ASN A 186 6.96 -6.76 -14.06
N GLY A 187 6.80 -5.73 -14.89
CA GLY A 187 5.81 -5.65 -15.96
C GLY A 187 4.50 -4.98 -15.55
N GLU A 188 4.35 -4.52 -14.30
CA GLU A 188 3.15 -3.86 -13.80
C GLU A 188 3.16 -2.35 -14.14
N HIS A 189 2.07 -1.86 -14.71
CA HIS A 189 1.85 -0.45 -15.03
C HIS A 189 0.45 -0.03 -14.58
N TYR A 190 0.37 0.97 -13.73
CA TYR A 190 -0.85 1.49 -13.14
C TYR A 190 -1.16 2.88 -13.70
N PHE A 191 -2.41 3.12 -14.07
CA PHE A 191 -2.91 4.40 -14.55
C PHE A 191 -3.99 4.91 -13.61
N PHE A 192 -3.79 6.08 -13.01
CA PHE A 192 -4.66 6.68 -12.01
C PHE A 192 -5.45 7.85 -12.61
N ARG A 193 -6.75 7.91 -12.28
CA ARG A 193 -7.67 8.94 -12.77
C ARG A 193 -8.58 9.39 -11.61
N PRO A 194 -8.65 10.69 -11.30
CA PRO A 194 -9.62 11.21 -10.34
C PRO A 194 -11.05 10.86 -10.75
N VAL A 195 -11.92 10.68 -9.76
CA VAL A 195 -13.37 10.51 -9.93
C VAL A 195 -14.10 11.80 -9.63
#